data_AF-A0A967J719-F1
#
_entry.id   AF-A0A967J719-F1
#
_cell.length_a   1.000
_cell.length_b   1.000
_cell.length_c   1.000
_cell.angle_alpha   90.00
_cell.angle_beta   90.00
_cell.angle_gamma   90.00
#
_symmetry.space_group_name_H-M   'P 1'
#
loop_
_entity.id
_entity.type
_entity.pdbx_description
1 polymer ?
#
loop_
_entity_poly.entity_id
_entity_poly.type
_entity_poly.pdbx_seq_one_letter_code
_entity_poly.pdbx_strand_id
1 'polypeptide(L)'
;MTEKGESVVVELAPETLGLTVCQVPVVVSVTAGDPSIEVDFSDGRTTRRDGLRLGREISAMLFGRTGEVRLIRAALPPSAFASPGP
;
A
#
# COMPACT_ATOMS: atom_id res chain seq x y z
N MET A 1 11.05 14.14 -20.03
CA MET A 1 10.18 14.27 -18.85
C MET A 1 11.06 14.59 -17.68
N THR A 2 10.87 15.73 -17.03
CA THR A 2 11.60 16.09 -15.81
C THR A 2 10.77 15.59 -14.64
N GLU A 3 11.10 14.42 -14.09
CA GLU A 3 10.53 13.99 -12.81
C GLU A 3 11.10 14.90 -11.71
N LYS A 4 10.27 15.78 -11.15
CA LYS A 4 10.61 16.50 -9.92
C LYS A 4 10.51 15.50 -8.77
N GLY A 5 11.61 15.24 -8.08
CA GLY A 5 11.57 14.50 -6.82
C GLY A 5 10.79 15.30 -5.78
N GLU A 6 9.64 14.78 -5.36
CA GLU A 6 8.82 15.32 -4.27
C GLU A 6 9.08 14.48 -3.01
N SER A 7 9.41 15.14 -1.91
CA SER A 7 9.53 14.51 -0.60
C SER A 7 8.15 14.48 0.07
N VAL A 8 7.70 13.30 0.47
CA VAL A 8 6.45 13.12 1.23
C VAL A 8 6.79 12.50 2.59
N VAL A 9 6.18 13.03 3.65
CA VAL A 9 6.28 12.46 5.01
C VAL A 9 5.09 11.54 5.22
N VAL A 10 5.36 10.32 5.68
CA VAL A 10 4.34 9.34 6.08
C VAL A 10 4.58 8.99 7.54
N GLU A 11 3.63 9.37 8.40
CA GLU A 11 3.66 9.03 9.82
C GLU A 11 3.33 7.54 10.00
N LEU A 12 4.12 6.85 10.80
CA LEU A 12 3.94 5.44 11.12
C LEU A 12 3.42 5.30 12.54
N ALA A 13 2.30 4.59 12.68
CA ALA A 13 1.84 4.16 13.99
C ALA A 13 2.78 3.07 14.55
N PRO A 14 2.83 2.86 15.88
CA PRO A 14 3.51 1.71 16.46
C PRO A 14 3.08 0.41 15.79
N GLU A 15 4.00 -0.56 15.71
CA GLU A 15 3.74 -1.89 15.13
C GLU A 15 3.35 -1.87 13.63
N THR A 16 3.79 -0.83 12.91
CA THR A 16 3.67 -0.75 11.44
C THR A 16 5.05 -0.68 10.77
N LEU A 17 5.09 -1.08 9.49
CA LEU A 17 6.28 -1.02 8.65
C LEU A 17 6.00 -0.14 7.43
N GLY A 18 6.84 0.87 7.21
CA GLY A 18 6.86 1.66 5.98
C GLY A 18 7.85 1.10 4.96
N LEU A 19 7.42 0.97 3.71
CA LEU A 19 8.29 0.69 2.56
C LEU A 19 7.79 1.44 1.32
N THR A 20 8.44 1.23 0.18
CA THR A 20 7.93 1.75 -1.10
C THR A 20 7.83 0.65 -2.14
N VAL A 21 6.85 0.77 -3.03
CA VAL A 21 6.70 -0.05 -4.23
C VAL A 21 6.43 0.89 -5.39
N CYS A 22 7.24 0.83 -6.45
CA CYS A 22 7.13 1.76 -7.59
C CYS A 22 7.11 3.24 -7.16
N GLN A 23 7.90 3.60 -6.14
CA GLN A 23 7.95 4.95 -5.51
C GLN A 23 6.68 5.39 -4.78
N VAL A 24 5.67 4.52 -4.67
CA VAL A 24 4.50 4.78 -3.83
C VAL A 24 4.77 4.25 -2.42
N PRO A 25 4.55 5.04 -1.36
CA PRO A 25 4.67 4.57 0.00
C PRO A 25 3.61 3.52 0.32
N VAL A 26 4.04 2.50 1.06
CA VAL A 26 3.18 1.42 1.55
C VAL A 26 3.40 1.30 3.06
N VAL A 27 2.31 1.36 3.82
CA VAL A 27 2.30 1.10 5.25
C VAL A 27 1.65 -0.25 5.50
N VAL A 28 2.38 -1.14 6.16
CA VAL A 28 1.92 -2.48 6.49
C VAL A 28 1.65 -2.54 7.99
N SER A 29 0.50 -3.09 8.38
CA SER A 29 0.14 -3.34 9.77
C SER A 29 -0.34 -4.78 9.96
N VAL A 30 -0.29 -5.26 11.20
CA VAL A 30 -0.91 -6.53 11.58
C VAL A 30 -2.37 -6.29 11.97
N THR A 31 -3.28 -7.16 11.56
CA THR A 31 -4.70 -7.15 11.96
C THR A 31 -5.12 -8.49 12.55
N ALA A 32 -6.01 -8.46 13.54
CA ALA A 32 -6.71 -9.65 14.05
C ALA A 32 -7.95 -10.02 13.22
N GLY A 33 -8.42 -9.09 12.36
CA GLY A 33 -9.57 -9.29 11.49
C GLY A 33 -9.18 -9.72 10.08
N ASP A 34 -10.11 -9.55 9.14
CA ASP A 34 -9.88 -9.89 7.74
C ASP A 34 -8.78 -9.01 7.11
N PRO A 35 -7.93 -9.58 6.23
CA PRO A 35 -6.97 -8.81 5.48
C PRO A 35 -7.67 -7.74 4.65
N SER A 36 -7.05 -6.57 4.55
CA SER A 36 -7.57 -5.49 3.69
C SER A 36 -6.48 -4.60 3.16
N ILE A 37 -6.79 -3.91 2.07
CA ILE A 37 -5.96 -2.87 1.49
C ILE A 37 -6.79 -1.60 1.35
N GLU A 38 -6.26 -0.50 1.85
CA GLU A 38 -6.77 0.85 1.60
C GLU A 38 -5.80 1.60 0.69
N VAL A 39 -6.34 2.30 -0.30
CA VAL A 39 -5.58 3.02 -1.31
C VAL A 39 -6.06 4.46 -1.35
N ASP A 40 -5.15 5.38 -1.04
CA ASP A 40 -5.40 6.82 -1.15
C ASP A 40 -4.92 7.29 -2.53
N PHE A 41 -5.79 8.01 -3.23
CA PHE A 41 -5.53 8.56 -4.56
C PHE A 41 -5.16 10.04 -4.50
N SER A 42 -4.52 10.53 -5.55
CA SER A 42 -4.09 11.93 -5.67
C SER A 42 -5.23 12.93 -5.77
N ASP A 43 -6.44 12.48 -6.10
CA ASP A 43 -7.66 13.28 -6.10
C ASP A 43 -8.36 13.33 -4.73
N GLY A 44 -7.76 12.73 -3.70
CA GLY A 44 -8.28 12.70 -2.34
C GLY A 44 -9.29 11.59 -2.07
N ARG A 45 -9.62 10.75 -3.06
CA ARG A 45 -10.44 9.55 -2.83
C ARG A 45 -9.63 8.48 -2.09
N THR A 46 -10.34 7.70 -1.27
CA THR A 46 -9.81 6.47 -0.68
C THR A 46 -10.72 5.31 -1.07
N THR A 47 -10.14 4.19 -1.50
CA THR A 47 -10.90 2.94 -1.67
C THR A 47 -10.37 1.88 -0.73
N ARG A 48 -11.27 1.04 -0.23
CA ARG A 48 -10.94 -0.18 0.51
C ARG A 48 -11.20 -1.40 -0.37
N ARG A 49 -10.32 -2.40 -0.25
CA ARG A 49 -10.48 -3.72 -0.86
C ARG A 49 -10.30 -4.78 0.23
N ASP A 50 -11.19 -5.75 0.25
CA ASP A 50 -11.04 -6.92 1.10
C ASP A 50 -9.99 -7.87 0.49
N GLY A 51 -9.18 -8.49 1.35
CA GLY A 51 -8.07 -9.34 0.94
C GLY A 51 -6.79 -8.58 0.60
N LEU A 52 -5.84 -9.31 0.00
CA LEU A 52 -4.46 -8.85 -0.26
C LEU A 52 -4.16 -8.70 -1.76
N ARG A 53 -5.16 -8.28 -2.52
CA ARG A 53 -5.07 -8.08 -3.97
C ARG A 53 -5.64 -6.72 -4.35
N LEU A 54 -4.81 -5.90 -4.97
CA LEU A 54 -5.18 -4.56 -5.43
C LEU A 54 -6.16 -4.58 -6.63
N GLY A 55 -6.08 -5.63 -7.44
CA GLY A 55 -6.78 -5.71 -8.73
C GLY A 55 -6.00 -5.04 -9.86
N ARG A 56 -6.38 -5.39 -11.10
CA ARG A 56 -5.62 -5.06 -12.32
C ARG A 56 -5.43 -3.56 -12.53
N GLU A 57 -6.48 -2.78 -12.33
CA GLU A 57 -6.49 -1.33 -12.59
C GLU A 57 -5.51 -0.59 -11.68
N ILE A 58 -5.57 -0.85 -10.37
CA ILE A 58 -4.67 -0.21 -9.39
C ILE A 58 -3.22 -0.68 -9.60
N SER A 59 -3.01 -1.97 -9.88
CA SER A 59 -1.68 -2.46 -10.23
C SER A 59 -1.10 -1.77 -11.47
N ALA A 60 -1.91 -1.53 -12.51
CA ALA A 60 -1.46 -0.82 -13.70
C ALA A 60 -1.04 0.64 -13.39
N MET A 61 -1.80 1.35 -12.54
CA MET A 61 -1.45 2.70 -12.10
C MET A 61 -0.13 2.74 -11.33
N LEU A 62 0.13 1.75 -10.47
CA LEU A 62 1.38 1.63 -9.71
C LEU A 62 2.57 1.32 -10.61
N PHE A 63 2.46 0.28 -11.44
CA PHE A 63 3.55 -0.13 -12.33
C PHE A 63 3.89 0.96 -13.35
N GLY A 64 2.88 1.71 -13.81
CA GLY A 64 3.05 2.84 -14.69
C GLY A 64 3.58 4.11 -14.03
N ARG A 65 3.74 4.13 -12.68
CA ARG A 65 4.18 5.32 -11.91
C ARG A 65 3.39 6.58 -12.26
N THR A 66 2.08 6.42 -12.44
CA THR A 66 1.16 7.47 -12.92
C THR A 66 1.05 8.66 -11.95
N GLY A 67 1.41 8.48 -10.69
CA GLY A 67 1.19 9.46 -9.61
C GLY A 67 -0.26 9.52 -9.11
N GLU A 68 -1.14 8.66 -9.62
CA GLU A 68 -2.55 8.58 -9.20
C GLU A 68 -2.70 7.92 -7.84
N VAL A 69 -1.87 6.93 -7.51
CA VAL A 69 -1.84 6.30 -6.18
C VAL A 69 -0.83 7.02 -5.30
N ARG A 70 -1.27 7.53 -4.14
CA ARG A 70 -0.45 8.31 -3.21
C ARG A 70 0.04 7.52 -2.01
N LEU A 71 -0.76 6.60 -1.50
CA LEU A 71 -0.41 5.78 -0.33
C LEU A 71 -1.24 4.50 -0.35
N ILE A 72 -0.60 3.40 0.06
CA ILE A 72 -1.26 2.12 0.29
C ILE A 72 -1.13 1.76 1.76
N ARG A 73 -2.23 1.38 2.41
CA ARG A 73 -2.22 0.76 3.74
C ARG A 73 -2.68 -0.69 3.60
N ALA A 74 -1.85 -1.63 4.02
CA ALA A 74 -2.16 -3.06 3.96
C ALA A 74 -2.22 -3.64 5.37
N ALA A 75 -3.38 -4.16 5.75
CA ALA A 75 -3.58 -4.87 6.99
C ALA A 75 -3.45 -6.38 6.73
N LEU A 76 -2.44 -7.01 7.33
CA LEU A 76 -2.10 -8.41 7.15
C LEU A 76 -2.44 -9.22 8.40
N PRO A 77 -3.02 -10.43 8.28
CA PRO A 77 -3.10 -11.34 9.42
C PRO A 77 -1.70 -11.85 9.78
N PRO A 78 -1.45 -12.28 11.03
CA PRO A 78 -0.16 -12.86 11.44
C PRO A 78 0.30 -14.03 10.56
N SER A 79 -0.65 -14.81 10.02
CA SER A 79 -0.38 -15.93 9.12
C SER A 79 0.28 -15.52 7.80
N ALA A 80 0.18 -14.26 7.37
CA ALA A 80 0.85 -13.75 6.18
C ALA A 80 2.37 -13.68 6.32
N PHE A 81 2.89 -13.71 7.55
CA PHE A 81 4.32 -13.70 7.87
C PHE A 81 4.86 -15.09 8.22
N ALA A 82 3.99 -16.09 8.33
CA ALA A 82 4.44 -17.46 8.53
C ALA A 82 5.19 -17.91 7.26
N SER A 83 6.38 -18.49 7.44
CA SER A 83 7.06 -19.14 6.31
C SER A 83 6.10 -20.20 5.75
N PRO A 84 5.99 -20.35 4.41
CA PRO A 84 5.46 -21.61 3.89
C PRO A 84 6.30 -22.70 4.55
N GLY A 85 5.63 -23.69 5.14
CA GLY A 85 6.31 -24.81 5.77
C GLY A 85 7.32 -25.46 4.82
N PRO A 86 8.27 -26.25 5.34
CA PRO A 86 9.26 -26.94 4.52
C PRO A 86 8.62 -27.77 3.40
#